data_AF-A0A285IX90-F1
#
_entry.id   AF-A0A285IX90-F1
#
_cell.length_a   1.000
_cell.length_b   1.000
_cell.length_c   1.000
_cell.angle_alpha   90.00
_cell.angle_beta   90.00
_cell.angle_gamma   90.00
#
_symmetry.space_group_name_H-M   'P 1'
#
loop_
_entity.id
_entity.type
_entity.pdbx_description
1 polymer ?
#
loop_
_entity_poly.entity_id
_entity_poly.type
_entity_poly.pdbx_seq_one_letter_code
_entity_poly.pdbx_strand_id
1 'polypeptide(L)' 'MTTLADPHTAPRRLYHFIPLIGWMLRDLERDFRGHIGYAALIVLTAMVLALKTWGLVALGLAALATVPVMFVVLILLTRG' A
#
# COMPACT_ATOMS: atom_id res chain seq x y z
N MET A 1 -35.21 14.95 26.08
CA MET A 1 -34.66 15.59 24.87
C MET A 1 -33.16 15.74 25.07
N THR A 2 -32.38 14.70 24.76
CA THR A 2 -30.90 14.73 24.82
C THR A 2 -30.41 13.90 23.64
N THR A 3 -30.01 14.61 22.59
CA THR A 3 -29.40 14.06 21.38
C THR A 3 -28.00 13.56 21.75
N LEU A 4 -27.76 12.25 21.60
CA LEU A 4 -26.41 11.69 21.67
C LEU A 4 -25.74 12.03 20.34
N ALA A 5 -24.93 13.09 20.34
CA ALA A 5 -24.01 13.35 19.25
C ALA A 5 -23.04 12.18 19.17
N ASP A 6 -23.17 11.37 18.13
CA ASP A 6 -22.30 10.24 17.83
C ASP A 6 -20.90 10.81 17.45
N PRO A 7 -19.85 10.60 18.26
CA PRO A 7 -18.57 11.29 18.07
C PRO A 7 -17.66 10.61 17.03
N HIS A 8 -18.16 9.69 16.22
CA HIS A 8 -17.34 8.89 15.30
C HIS A 8 -17.75 8.98 13.82
N THR A 9 -18.13 10.16 13.33
CA THR A 9 -17.96 10.45 11.91
C THR A 9 -16.55 10.96 11.65
N ALA A 10 -15.55 10.10 11.90
CA ALA A 10 -14.21 10.33 11.36
C ALA A 10 -14.32 10.34 9.83
N PRO A 11 -13.73 11.32 9.12
CA PRO A 11 -13.83 11.40 7.67
C PRO A 11 -13.27 10.11 7.09
N ARG A 12 -14.16 9.34 6.47
CA ARG A 12 -13.88 8.08 5.78
C ARG A 12 -12.80 8.35 4.74
N ARG A 13 -11.56 8.10 5.16
CA ARG A 13 -10.31 8.36 4.47
C ARG A 13 -10.43 7.93 3.01
N LEU A 14 -10.27 8.90 2.12
CA LEU A 14 -10.34 8.76 0.66
C LEU A 14 -9.31 7.73 0.10
N TYR A 15 -8.39 7.26 0.94
CA TYR A 15 -7.45 6.19 0.65
C TYR A 15 -8.11 4.81 0.38
N HIS A 16 -9.39 4.63 0.71
CA HIS A 16 -10.13 3.37 0.47
C HIS A 16 -10.60 3.15 -0.98
N PHE A 17 -10.44 4.13 -1.87
CA PHE A 17 -10.97 4.06 -3.24
C PHE A 17 -9.99 3.54 -4.29
N ILE A 18 -8.79 3.11 -3.89
CA ILE A 18 -7.86 2.45 -4.81
C ILE A 18 -7.96 0.95 -4.54
N PRO A 19 -8.71 0.17 -5.34
CA PRO A 19 -8.96 -1.25 -5.06
C PRO A 19 -7.69 -2.10 -5.02
N LEU A 20 -6.60 -1.65 -5.64
CA LEU A 20 -5.30 -2.34 -5.64
C LEU A 20 -4.40 -1.98 -4.44
N ILE A 21 -4.35 -0.71 -4.02
CA ILE A 21 -3.50 -0.25 -2.90
C ILE A 21 -4.24 -0.37 -1.56
N GLY A 22 -5.56 -0.19 -1.57
CA GLY A 22 -6.42 -0.22 -0.39
C GLY A 22 -6.55 -1.60 0.25
N TRP A 23 -6.28 -2.69 -0.48
CA TRP A 23 -6.27 -4.03 0.11
C TRP A 23 -5.00 -4.28 0.95
N MET A 24 -3.83 -3.87 0.46
CA MET A 24 -2.60 -3.90 1.27
C MET A 24 -2.67 -2.99 2.49
N LEU A 25 -3.22 -1.78 2.33
CA LEU A 25 -3.41 -0.85 3.44
C LEU A 25 -4.34 -1.44 4.50
N ARG A 26 -5.43 -2.11 4.09
CA ARG A 26 -6.39 -2.76 4.98
C ARG A 26 -5.82 -3.97 5.71
N ASP A 27 -4.92 -4.74 5.08
CA ASP A 27 -4.20 -5.85 5.73
C ASP A 27 -3.15 -5.35 6.73
N LEU A 28 -2.49 -4.24 6.42
CA LEU A 28 -1.51 -3.62 7.30
C LEU A 28 -2.15 -2.92 8.51
N GLU A 29 -3.31 -2.28 8.30
CA GLU A 29 -4.10 -1.60 9.35
C GLU A 29 -4.75 -2.57 10.34
N ARG A 30 -4.90 -3.85 9.97
CA ARG A 30 -5.56 -4.88 10.80
C ARG A 30 -4.62 -5.50 11.85
N ASP A 31 -3.33 -5.67 11.56
CA ASP A 31 -2.31 -6.02 12.57
C ASP A 31 -0.85 -5.97 12.01
N PHE A 32 -0.15 -4.84 12.23
CA PHE A 32 1.20 -4.57 11.71
C PHE A 32 2.28 -5.58 12.14
N ARG A 33 2.14 -6.21 13.31
CA ARG A 33 3.24 -7.00 13.93
C ARG A 33 3.20 -8.49 13.58
N GLY A 34 2.03 -9.02 13.25
CA GLY A 34 1.84 -10.45 12.91
C GLY A 34 1.69 -10.72 11.41
N HIS A 35 1.14 -9.78 10.63
CA HIS A 35 0.74 -10.05 9.24
C HIS A 35 1.62 -9.41 8.17
N ILE A 36 2.71 -8.71 8.54
CA ILE A 36 3.65 -8.10 7.60
C ILE A 36 4.24 -9.13 6.61
N GLY A 37 4.51 -10.35 7.08
CA GLY A 37 5.03 -11.44 6.26
C GLY A 37 4.03 -11.96 5.22
N TYR A 38 2.75 -12.02 5.58
CA TYR A 38 1.69 -12.42 4.66
C TYR A 38 1.45 -11.33 3.60
N ALA A 39 1.44 -10.06 4.01
CA ALA A 39 1.31 -8.94 3.08
C ALA A 39 2.44 -8.93 2.03
N ALA A 40 3.70 -9.12 2.46
CA ALA A 40 4.83 -9.25 1.55
C ALA A 40 4.71 -10.46 0.61
N LEU A 41 4.25 -11.61 1.13
CA LEU A 41 4.03 -12.82 0.34
C LEU A 41 2.96 -12.61 -0.74
N ILE A 42 1.87 -11.91 -0.42
CA ILE A 42 0.79 -11.65 -1.37
C ILE A 42 1.28 -10.70 -2.48
N VAL A 43 2.04 -9.65 -2.14
CA VAL A 43 2.67 -8.78 -3.15
C VAL A 43 3.63 -9.54 -4.03
N LEU A 44 4.47 -10.39 -3.44
CA LEU A 44 5.40 -11.21 -4.19
C LEU A 44 4.66 -12.13 -5.17
N THR A 45 3.58 -12.76 -4.70
CA THR A 45 2.75 -13.62 -5.55
C THR A 45 2.07 -12.83 -6.67
N ALA A 46 1.52 -11.65 -6.37
CA ALA A 46 0.94 -10.76 -7.37
C ALA A 46 1.97 -10.30 -8.41
N MET A 47 3.22 -10.04 -7.99
CA MET A 47 4.33 -9.71 -8.89
C MET A 47 4.63 -10.88 -9.83
N VAL A 48 4.74 -12.11 -9.31
CA VAL A 48 4.96 -13.31 -10.14
C VAL A 48 3.83 -13.49 -11.17
N LEU A 49 2.58 -13.26 -10.78
CA LEU A 49 1.44 -13.29 -11.71
C LEU A 49 1.55 -12.20 -12.78
N ALA A 50 1.92 -10.98 -12.40
CA ALA A 50 2.11 -9.87 -13.35
C ALA A 50 3.24 -10.18 -14.35
N LEU A 51 4.35 -10.76 -13.88
CA LEU A 51 5.44 -11.24 -14.73
C LEU A 51 4.98 -12.35 -15.68
N LYS A 52 4.13 -13.27 -15.22
CA LYS A 52 3.59 -14.34 -16.07
C LYS A 52 2.61 -13.82 -17.12
N THR A 53 1.81 -12.80 -16.81
CA THR A 53 0.81 -12.24 -17.72
C THR A 53 1.41 -11.24 -18.71
N TRP A 54 2.35 -10.39 -18.28
CA TRP A 54 2.85 -9.25 -19.07
C TRP A 54 4.37 -9.28 -19.31
N GLY A 55 5.09 -10.22 -18.71
CA GLY A 55 6.53 -10.39 -18.91
C GLY A 55 7.34 -9.16 -18.51
N LEU A 56 8.18 -8.69 -19.44
CA LEU A 56 9.11 -7.58 -19.23
C LEU A 56 8.41 -6.26 -18.88
N VAL A 57 7.18 -6.05 -19.34
CA VAL A 57 6.41 -4.83 -19.07
C VAL A 57 6.12 -4.68 -17.58
N ALA A 58 5.80 -5.78 -16.89
CA ALA A 58 5.57 -5.75 -15.45
C ALA A 58 6.84 -5.38 -14.67
N LEU A 59 8.01 -5.85 -15.10
CA LEU A 59 9.31 -5.42 -14.54
C LEU A 59 9.53 -3.92 -14.78
N GLY A 60 9.25 -3.43 -15.98
CA GLY A 60 9.38 -2.00 -16.31
C GLY A 60 8.50 -1.11 -15.42
N LEU A 61 7.25 -1.51 -15.19
CA LEU A 61 6.34 -0.79 -14.29
C LEU A 61 6.76 -0.89 -12.82
N ALA A 62 7.25 -2.05 -12.36
CA ALA A 62 7.78 -2.20 -11.01
C ALA A 62 9.02 -1.32 -10.77
N ALA A 63 9.93 -1.26 -11.74
CA ALA A 63 11.08 -0.36 -11.71
C ALA A 63 10.64 1.11 -11.67
N LEU A 64 9.69 1.50 -12.53
CA LEU A 64 9.16 2.86 -12.58
C LEU A 64 8.46 3.26 -11.27
N ALA A 65 7.72 2.35 -10.64
CA ALA A 65 7.10 2.57 -9.34
C ALA A 65 8.14 2.74 -8.22
N THR A 66 9.34 2.16 -8.36
CA THR A 66 10.43 2.29 -7.38
C THR A 66 11.18 3.62 -7.51
N VAL A 67 11.14 4.29 -8.66
CA VAL A 67 11.78 5.61 -8.90
C VAL A 67 11.41 6.65 -7.84
N PRO A 68 10.13 6.96 -7.54
CA PRO A 68 9.79 7.92 -6.51
C PRO A 68 10.28 7.48 -5.11
N VAL A 69 10.31 6.17 -4.82
CA VAL A 69 10.83 5.65 -3.56
C VAL A 69 12.33 5.95 -3.44
N MET A 70 13.11 5.73 -4.50
CA MET A 70 14.53 6.09 -4.52
C MET A 70 14.74 7.59 -4.31
N PHE A 71 13.94 8.45 -4.95
CA PHE A 71 14.00 9.90 -4.70
C PHE A 71 13.74 10.25 -3.23
N VAL A 72 12.70 9.68 -2.63
CA VAL A 72 12.39 9.89 -1.21
C VAL A 72 13.55 9.43 -0.32
N VAL A 73 14.10 8.24 -0.59
CA VAL A 73 15.24 7.69 0.15
C VAL A 73 16.46 8.61 0.04
N LEU A 74 16.77 9.09 -1.16
CA LEU A 74 17.88 10.02 -1.38
C LEU A 74 17.67 11.35 -0.67
N ILE A 75 16.45 11.88 -0.68
CA ILE A 75 16.10 13.10 0.06
C ILE A 75 16.27 12.86 1.56
N LEU A 76 15.72 11.78 2.12
CA LEU A 76 15.87 11.44 3.53
C LEU A 76 17.33 11.30 3.93
N LEU A 77 18.11 10.58 3.13
CA LEU A 77 19.54 10.40 3.36
C LEU A 77 20.29 11.73 3.36
N THR A 78 19.90 12.65 2.48
CA THR A 78 20.47 14.00 2.40
C THR A 78 20.09 14.86 3.61
N ARG A 79 18.95 14.59 4.26
CA ARG A 79 18.48 15.36 5.43
C ARG A 79 19.08 14.91 6.75
N GLY A 80 19.63 13.70 6.85
CA GLY A 80 20.30 13.17 8.05
C GLY A 80 19.33 12.81 9.16
#